data_AF-A0A8S3I3H2-F1
#
_entry.id   AF-A0A8S3I3H2-F1
#
_cell.length_a   1.000
_cell.length_b   1.000
_cell.length_c   1.000
_cell.angle_alpha   90.00
_cell.angle_beta   90.00
_cell.angle_gamma   90.00
#
_symmetry.space_group_name_H-M   'P 1'
#
loop_
_entity.id
_entity.type
_entity.pdbx_description
1 polymer ?
#
loop_
_entity_poly.entity_id
_entity_poly.type
_entity_poly.pdbx_seq_one_letter_code
_entity_poly.pdbx_strand_id
1 'polypeptide(L)'
;KSTSIDEEIRTTILSLLTNLCSEKHIRHCAVNETDLLQILIDDLGQNENEHELNLLGLLINITNEPSPNLEETYRNLCEKILTKLKHSTHHQRMFTLLGNVAMHYNQAIDILVENKITVSISQALQQDADEEKIRAAVRLLALCTKSNDQGQQAVANDKKLLSLIYEQLMKSQHSLLIGNSALMFGNISAHPSTRQFLKKNPGIEKTIGQMLKLVEESWLSKAAKKN
;
A
#
# COMPACT_ATOMS: atom_id res chain seq x y z
N LYS A 1 -9.50 -31.14 -13.89
CA LYS A 1 -10.52 -30.92 -12.84
C LYS A 1 -9.84 -31.18 -11.51
N SER A 2 -9.43 -30.12 -10.80
CA SER A 2 -8.91 -30.22 -9.43
C SER A 2 -10.03 -30.77 -8.54
N THR A 3 -9.75 -31.73 -7.66
CA THR A 3 -10.76 -32.19 -6.69
C THR A 3 -10.90 -31.17 -5.56
N SER A 4 -12.03 -31.15 -4.85
CA SER A 4 -12.24 -30.20 -3.73
C SER A 4 -11.20 -30.38 -2.61
N ILE A 5 -10.69 -31.60 -2.44
CA ILE A 5 -9.66 -31.95 -1.46
C ILE A 5 -8.32 -31.28 -1.83
N ASP A 6 -7.99 -31.22 -3.12
CA ASP A 6 -6.75 -30.56 -3.57
C ASP A 6 -6.78 -29.05 -3.28
N GLU A 7 -7.94 -28.41 -3.41
CA GLU A 7 -8.10 -26.98 -3.12
C GLU A 7 -8.02 -26.67 -1.62
N GLU A 8 -8.58 -27.54 -0.77
CA GLU A 8 -8.50 -27.44 0.69
C GLU A 8 -7.04 -27.61 1.19
N ILE A 9 -6.33 -28.60 0.65
CA ILE A 9 -4.91 -28.81 0.95
C ILE A 9 -4.08 -27.60 0.51
N ARG A 10 -4.29 -27.08 -0.70
CA ARG A 10 -3.57 -25.87 -1.19
C ARG A 10 -3.83 -24.66 -0.27
N THR A 11 -5.08 -24.44 0.12
CA THR A 11 -5.47 -23.35 1.02
C THR A 11 -4.79 -23.47 2.37
N THR A 12 -4.71 -24.70 2.91
CA THR A 12 -4.03 -25.00 4.18
C THR A 12 -2.52 -24.76 4.09
N ILE A 13 -1.88 -25.21 3.00
CA ILE A 13 -0.46 -24.98 2.75
C ILE A 13 -0.16 -23.48 2.64
N LEU A 14 -0.97 -22.72 1.90
CA LEU A 14 -0.79 -21.26 1.79
C LEU A 14 -0.92 -20.55 3.13
N SER A 15 -1.88 -20.97 3.97
CA SER A 15 -2.04 -20.42 5.33
C SER A 15 -0.82 -20.71 6.20
N LEU A 16 -0.30 -21.95 6.19
CA LEU A 16 0.92 -22.32 6.90
C LEU A 16 2.13 -21.53 6.42
N LEU A 17 2.32 -21.41 5.10
CA LEU A 17 3.41 -20.62 4.51
C LEU A 17 3.29 -19.13 4.86
N THR A 18 2.08 -18.59 4.89
CA THR A 18 1.83 -17.20 5.30
C THR A 18 2.31 -16.98 6.72
N ASN A 19 1.95 -17.87 7.64
CA ASN A 19 2.37 -17.81 9.04
C ASN A 19 3.88 -17.95 9.18
N LEU A 20 4.51 -18.88 8.46
CA LEU A 20 5.96 -19.04 8.47
C LEU A 20 6.67 -17.79 7.92
N CYS A 21 6.17 -17.20 6.84
CA CYS A 21 6.70 -15.94 6.30
C CYS A 21 6.41 -14.71 7.19
N SER A 22 5.79 -14.87 8.36
CA SER A 22 5.83 -13.81 9.38
C SER A 22 7.22 -13.67 10.01
N GLU A 23 8.07 -14.71 9.90
CA GLU A 23 9.44 -14.72 10.38
C GLU A 23 10.42 -14.13 9.35
N LYS A 24 11.26 -13.19 9.78
CA LYS A 24 12.17 -12.45 8.88
C LYS A 24 13.13 -13.37 8.11
N HIS A 25 13.72 -14.35 8.78
CA HIS A 25 14.68 -15.26 8.15
C HIS A 25 14.00 -16.14 7.08
N ILE A 26 12.76 -16.57 7.31
CA ILE A 26 11.98 -17.35 6.34
C ILE A 26 11.62 -16.49 5.14
N ARG A 27 11.17 -15.24 5.36
CA ARG A 27 10.93 -14.30 4.25
C ARG A 27 12.16 -14.07 3.39
N HIS A 28 13.30 -13.90 4.04
CA HIS A 28 14.56 -13.68 3.35
C HIS A 28 14.94 -14.87 2.46
N CYS A 29 14.67 -16.10 2.90
CA CYS A 29 14.80 -17.25 2.01
C CYS A 29 13.76 -17.21 0.88
N ALA A 30 12.48 -17.06 1.22
CA ALA A 30 11.38 -17.14 0.27
C ALA A 30 11.43 -16.06 -0.84
N VAL A 31 11.85 -14.84 -0.53
CA VAL A 31 11.93 -13.75 -1.53
C VAL A 31 13.02 -14.00 -2.57
N ASN A 32 14.03 -14.80 -2.24
CA ASN A 32 15.11 -15.15 -3.17
C ASN A 32 14.79 -16.38 -4.04
N GLU A 33 13.72 -17.11 -3.73
CA GLU A 33 13.21 -18.21 -4.56
C GLU A 33 12.32 -17.65 -5.68
N THR A 34 12.96 -17.16 -6.75
CA THR A 34 12.26 -16.46 -7.86
C THR A 34 11.21 -17.35 -8.54
N ASP A 35 11.51 -18.63 -8.75
CA ASP A 35 10.58 -19.59 -9.35
C ASP A 35 9.34 -19.79 -8.48
N LEU A 36 9.51 -19.90 -7.16
CA LEU A 36 8.40 -19.99 -6.23
C LEU A 36 7.54 -18.73 -6.30
N LEU A 37 8.17 -17.55 -6.28
CA LEU A 37 7.44 -16.28 -6.35
C LEU A 37 6.65 -16.15 -7.65
N GLN A 38 7.23 -16.56 -8.79
CA GLN A 38 6.55 -16.56 -10.07
C GLN A 38 5.36 -17.53 -10.09
N ILE A 39 5.50 -18.74 -9.53
CA ILE A 39 4.39 -19.70 -9.37
C ILE A 39 3.26 -19.09 -8.53
N LEU A 40 3.59 -18.44 -7.42
CA LEU A 40 2.60 -17.78 -6.55
C LEU A 40 1.90 -16.62 -7.28
N ILE A 41 2.64 -15.83 -8.06
CA ILE A 41 2.06 -14.77 -8.88
C ILE A 41 1.12 -15.37 -9.93
N ASP A 42 1.54 -16.43 -10.62
CA ASP A 42 0.77 -17.10 -11.66
C ASP A 42 -0.53 -17.72 -11.12
N ASP A 43 -0.52 -18.18 -9.88
CA ASP A 43 -1.67 -18.74 -9.17
C ASP A 43 -2.69 -17.68 -8.69
N LEU A 44 -2.37 -16.38 -8.79
CA LEU A 44 -3.37 -15.32 -8.61
C LEU A 44 -4.45 -15.43 -9.69
N GLY A 45 -5.60 -16.01 -9.32
CA GLY A 45 -6.76 -16.17 -10.18
C GLY A 45 -7.66 -14.94 -10.26
N GLN A 46 -8.71 -15.03 -11.08
CA GLN A 46 -9.74 -13.97 -11.19
C GLN A 46 -10.80 -14.07 -10.08
N ASN A 47 -11.03 -15.26 -9.52
CA ASN A 47 -12.08 -15.52 -8.56
C ASN A 47 -11.64 -15.18 -7.14
N GLU A 48 -12.48 -14.46 -6.41
CA GLU A 48 -12.31 -14.19 -4.98
C GLU A 48 -12.72 -15.41 -4.16
N ASN A 49 -11.72 -16.11 -3.62
CA ASN A 49 -11.92 -17.22 -2.71
C ASN A 49 -10.90 -17.17 -1.56
N GLU A 50 -11.05 -18.05 -0.58
CA GLU A 50 -10.14 -18.15 0.56
C GLU A 50 -8.70 -18.44 0.13
N HIS A 51 -8.52 -19.23 -0.93
CA HIS A 51 -7.22 -19.51 -1.52
C HIS A 51 -6.51 -18.22 -1.97
N GLU A 52 -7.20 -17.36 -2.72
CA GLU A 52 -6.67 -16.06 -3.15
C GLU A 52 -6.33 -15.16 -1.95
N LEU A 53 -7.22 -15.15 -0.95
CA LEU A 53 -7.03 -14.36 0.26
C LEU A 53 -5.71 -14.76 0.95
N ASN A 54 -5.46 -16.06 1.11
CA ASN A 54 -4.22 -16.59 1.69
C ASN A 54 -3.01 -16.31 0.80
N LEU A 55 -3.15 -16.42 -0.52
CA LEU A 55 -2.09 -16.13 -1.49
C LEU A 55 -1.64 -14.66 -1.42
N LEU A 56 -2.59 -13.72 -1.37
CA LEU A 56 -2.28 -12.29 -1.16
C LEU A 56 -1.56 -12.07 0.18
N GLY A 57 -1.97 -12.76 1.24
CA GLY A 57 -1.31 -12.70 2.54
C GLY A 57 0.15 -13.15 2.48
N LEU A 58 0.41 -14.30 1.85
CA LEU A 58 1.76 -14.82 1.63
C LEU A 58 2.61 -13.84 0.82
N LEU A 59 2.09 -13.33 -0.29
CA LEU A 59 2.81 -12.37 -1.15
C LEU A 59 3.11 -11.06 -0.42
N ILE A 60 2.19 -10.55 0.40
CA ILE A 60 2.44 -9.37 1.25
C ILE A 60 3.61 -9.64 2.20
N ASN A 61 3.65 -10.82 2.83
CA ASN A 61 4.75 -11.17 3.71
C ASN A 61 6.06 -11.23 2.92
N ILE A 62 6.14 -12.01 1.85
CA ILE A 62 7.37 -12.17 1.04
C ILE A 62 7.88 -10.83 0.52
N THR A 63 7.02 -10.00 -0.07
CA THR A 63 7.39 -8.70 -0.66
C THR A 63 7.79 -7.63 0.35
N ASN A 64 7.56 -7.85 1.65
CA ASN A 64 8.04 -6.95 2.70
C ASN A 64 9.56 -7.09 2.95
N GLU A 65 10.22 -8.06 2.32
CA GLU A 65 11.67 -8.21 2.34
C GLU A 65 12.26 -7.71 1.00
N PRO A 66 13.30 -6.87 1.01
CA PRO A 66 13.96 -6.42 -0.21
C PRO A 66 14.75 -7.55 -0.86
N SER A 67 14.71 -7.65 -2.20
CA SER A 67 15.62 -8.50 -2.98
C SER A 67 16.07 -7.79 -4.27
N PRO A 68 17.38 -7.81 -4.59
CA PRO A 68 17.93 -7.04 -5.71
C PRO A 68 17.63 -7.61 -7.11
N ASN A 69 17.12 -8.84 -7.22
CA ASN A 69 17.01 -9.56 -8.50
C ASN A 69 15.56 -9.88 -8.90
N LEU A 70 14.59 -9.07 -8.49
CA LEU A 70 13.16 -9.33 -8.72
C LEU A 70 12.47 -8.33 -9.65
N GLU A 71 13.21 -7.55 -10.45
CA GLU A 71 12.61 -6.49 -11.27
C GLU A 71 11.50 -7.01 -12.21
N GLU A 72 11.75 -8.10 -12.94
CA GLU A 72 10.77 -8.71 -13.85
C GLU A 72 9.60 -9.33 -13.07
N THR A 73 9.89 -10.06 -11.99
CA THR A 73 8.87 -10.68 -11.13
C THR A 73 7.95 -9.63 -10.50
N TYR A 74 8.50 -8.52 -10.04
CA TYR A 74 7.74 -7.39 -9.48
C TYR A 74 6.95 -6.63 -10.54
N ARG A 75 7.50 -6.47 -11.75
CA ARG A 75 6.73 -5.93 -12.89
C ARG A 75 5.50 -6.80 -13.17
N ASN A 76 5.69 -8.11 -13.33
CA ASN A 76 4.60 -9.06 -13.58
C ASN A 76 3.55 -9.02 -12.47
N LEU A 77 3.99 -8.96 -11.20
CA LEU A 77 3.10 -8.83 -10.06
C LEU A 77 2.30 -7.53 -10.10
N CYS A 78 2.93 -6.39 -10.36
CA CYS A 78 2.25 -5.10 -10.47
C CYS A 78 1.15 -5.13 -11.54
N GLU A 79 1.47 -5.58 -12.75
CA GLU A 79 0.53 -5.66 -13.87
C GLU A 79 -0.66 -6.58 -13.57
N LYS A 80 -0.39 -7.71 -12.93
CA LYS A 80 -1.42 -8.68 -12.55
C LYS A 80 -2.37 -8.13 -11.48
N ILE A 81 -1.83 -7.51 -10.45
CA ILE A 81 -2.64 -6.87 -9.40
C ILE A 81 -3.44 -5.69 -9.95
N LEU A 82 -2.84 -4.85 -10.82
CA LEU A 82 -3.53 -3.73 -11.45
C LEU A 82 -4.73 -4.16 -12.30
N THR A 83 -4.59 -5.26 -13.05
CA THR A 83 -5.68 -5.85 -13.81
C THR A 83 -6.82 -6.29 -12.89
N LYS A 84 -6.48 -6.86 -11.73
CA LYS A 84 -7.44 -7.46 -10.80
C LYS A 84 -8.14 -6.44 -9.88
N LEU A 85 -7.50 -5.32 -9.56
CA LEU A 85 -8.06 -4.26 -8.71
C LEU A 85 -9.46 -3.79 -9.13
N LYS A 86 -9.79 -3.83 -10.43
CA LYS A 86 -11.07 -3.39 -10.99
C LYS A 86 -12.27 -4.24 -10.56
N HIS A 87 -12.01 -5.49 -10.19
CA HIS A 87 -13.04 -6.49 -9.90
C HIS A 87 -12.88 -7.12 -8.51
N SER A 88 -11.91 -6.64 -7.73
CA SER A 88 -11.55 -7.18 -6.42
C SER A 88 -12.33 -6.50 -5.29
N THR A 89 -12.60 -7.21 -4.20
CA THR A 89 -13.01 -6.68 -2.88
C THR A 89 -11.82 -6.59 -1.91
N HIS A 90 -10.74 -7.32 -2.18
CA HIS A 90 -9.51 -7.34 -1.38
C HIS A 90 -8.56 -6.13 -1.60
N HIS A 91 -9.10 -4.93 -1.84
CA HIS A 91 -8.30 -3.74 -2.18
C HIS A 91 -7.23 -3.39 -1.15
N GLN A 92 -7.51 -3.52 0.15
CA GLN A 92 -6.56 -3.26 1.23
C GLN A 92 -5.26 -4.09 1.04
N ARG A 93 -5.40 -5.39 0.77
CA ARG A 93 -4.28 -6.31 0.59
C ARG A 93 -3.50 -5.98 -0.68
N MET A 94 -4.20 -5.70 -1.77
CA MET A 94 -3.57 -5.31 -3.03
C MET A 94 -2.79 -4.00 -2.91
N PHE A 95 -3.35 -2.96 -2.26
CA PHE A 95 -2.61 -1.72 -2.01
C PHE A 95 -1.39 -1.92 -1.12
N THR A 96 -1.51 -2.80 -0.10
CA THR A 96 -0.38 -3.16 0.76
C THR A 96 0.72 -3.86 -0.04
N LEU A 97 0.36 -4.81 -0.88
CA LEU A 97 1.28 -5.56 -1.74
C LEU A 97 2.00 -4.64 -2.73
N LEU A 98 1.26 -3.81 -3.46
CA LEU A 98 1.83 -2.82 -4.38
C LEU A 98 2.72 -1.81 -3.64
N GLY A 99 2.34 -1.41 -2.42
CA GLY A 99 3.15 -0.55 -1.57
C GLY A 99 4.47 -1.17 -1.14
N ASN A 100 4.49 -2.47 -0.84
CA ASN A 100 5.73 -3.19 -0.55
C ASN A 100 6.66 -3.22 -1.78
N VAL A 101 6.12 -3.59 -2.94
CA VAL A 101 6.89 -3.62 -4.19
C VAL A 101 7.46 -2.25 -4.54
N ALA A 102 6.63 -1.20 -4.48
CA ALA A 102 7.05 0.17 -4.80
C ALA A 102 8.11 0.76 -3.85
N MET A 103 8.27 0.21 -2.64
CA MET A 103 9.37 0.60 -1.75
C MET A 103 10.74 0.05 -2.18
N HIS A 104 10.75 -1.08 -2.89
CA HIS A 104 11.95 -1.81 -3.23
C HIS A 104 12.32 -1.68 -4.72
N TYR A 105 11.35 -1.39 -5.57
CA TYR A 105 11.51 -1.31 -7.01
C TYR A 105 10.92 0.01 -7.53
N ASN A 106 11.80 0.98 -7.79
CA ASN A 106 11.39 2.34 -8.17
C ASN A 106 10.54 2.38 -9.43
N GLN A 107 10.82 1.53 -10.43
CA GLN A 107 10.05 1.48 -11.68
C GLN A 107 8.60 1.00 -11.47
N ALA A 108 8.28 0.35 -10.33
CA ALA A 108 6.89 0.04 -10.00
C ALA A 108 6.04 1.31 -9.86
N ILE A 109 6.61 2.43 -9.38
CA ILE A 109 5.87 3.69 -9.26
C ILE A 109 5.40 4.16 -10.64
N ASP A 110 6.26 4.07 -11.65
CA ASP A 110 5.93 4.47 -13.01
C ASP A 110 4.82 3.57 -13.59
N ILE A 111 4.95 2.24 -13.44
CA ILE A 111 3.92 1.27 -13.85
C ILE A 111 2.57 1.59 -13.21
N LEU A 112 2.56 1.86 -11.90
CA LEU A 112 1.35 2.16 -11.14
C LEU A 112 0.68 3.45 -11.61
N VAL A 113 1.46 4.51 -11.81
CA VAL A 113 0.96 5.83 -12.23
C VAL A 113 0.45 5.78 -13.68
N GLU A 114 1.18 5.15 -14.59
CA GLU A 114 0.75 4.95 -16.00
C GLU A 114 -0.56 4.16 -16.08
N ASN A 115 -0.75 3.18 -15.18
CA ASN A 115 -1.98 2.40 -15.06
C ASN A 115 -3.05 3.07 -14.18
N LYS A 116 -2.91 4.36 -13.86
CA LYS A 116 -3.91 5.18 -13.17
C LYS A 116 -4.31 4.63 -11.79
N ILE A 117 -3.35 4.14 -11.00
CA ILE A 117 -3.59 3.58 -9.65
C ILE A 117 -4.43 4.52 -8.76
N THR A 118 -4.25 5.84 -8.87
CA THR A 118 -5.03 6.84 -8.12
C THR A 118 -6.53 6.72 -8.38
N VAL A 119 -6.94 6.44 -9.63
CA VAL A 119 -8.35 6.25 -9.99
C VAL A 119 -8.89 4.97 -9.34
N SER A 120 -8.13 3.87 -9.40
CA SER A 120 -8.52 2.61 -8.75
C SER A 120 -8.66 2.75 -7.23
N ILE A 121 -7.72 3.45 -6.58
CA ILE A 121 -7.79 3.77 -5.15
C ILE A 121 -9.04 4.59 -4.85
N SER A 122 -9.28 5.67 -5.61
CA SER A 122 -10.41 6.56 -5.40
C SER A 122 -11.75 5.83 -5.55
N GLN A 123 -11.87 4.93 -6.54
CA GLN A 123 -13.05 4.10 -6.74
C GLN A 123 -13.26 3.12 -5.58
N ALA A 124 -12.21 2.40 -5.16
CA ALA A 124 -12.28 1.46 -4.05
C ALA A 124 -12.70 2.13 -2.73
N LEU A 125 -12.10 3.29 -2.40
CA LEU A 125 -12.46 4.03 -1.18
C LEU A 125 -13.87 4.65 -1.24
N GLN A 126 -14.38 4.96 -2.43
CA GLN A 126 -15.76 5.43 -2.58
C GLN A 126 -16.80 4.31 -2.45
N GLN A 127 -16.44 3.06 -2.72
CA GLN A 127 -17.32 1.90 -2.57
C GLN A 127 -17.50 1.55 -1.09
N ASP A 128 -16.40 1.37 -0.38
CA ASP A 128 -16.38 0.95 1.03
C ASP A 128 -15.06 1.38 1.70
N ALA A 129 -15.09 2.57 2.29
CA ALA A 129 -13.96 3.10 3.05
C ALA A 129 -13.92 2.54 4.47
N ASP A 130 -12.82 1.88 4.82
CA ASP A 130 -12.42 1.56 6.19
C ASP A 130 -11.01 2.10 6.50
N GLU A 131 -10.68 2.23 7.78
CA GLU A 131 -9.41 2.83 8.22
C GLU A 131 -8.18 2.04 7.72
N GLU A 132 -8.26 0.71 7.63
CA GLU A 132 -7.13 -0.11 7.20
C GLU A 132 -6.87 0.03 5.70
N LYS A 133 -7.95 0.03 4.90
CA LYS A 133 -7.88 0.25 3.45
C LYS A 133 -7.38 1.66 3.13
N ILE A 134 -7.86 2.69 3.84
CA ILE A 134 -7.35 4.06 3.70
C ILE A 134 -5.86 4.10 4.08
N ARG A 135 -5.45 3.46 5.18
CA ARG A 135 -4.03 3.40 5.59
C ARG A 135 -3.14 2.77 4.52
N ALA A 136 -3.58 1.66 3.92
CA ALA A 136 -2.86 1.01 2.83
C ALA A 136 -2.80 1.89 1.58
N ALA A 137 -3.93 2.50 1.19
CA ALA A 137 -4.02 3.41 0.06
C ALA A 137 -3.10 4.62 0.23
N VAL A 138 -3.16 5.30 1.37
CA VAL A 138 -2.35 6.50 1.64
C VAL A 138 -0.86 6.18 1.66
N ARG A 139 -0.45 5.02 2.18
CA ARG A 139 0.95 4.57 2.09
C ARG A 139 1.39 4.48 0.63
N LEU A 140 0.59 3.86 -0.24
CA LEU A 140 0.90 3.74 -1.67
C LEU A 140 0.91 5.10 -2.37
N LEU A 141 -0.06 5.98 -2.09
CA LEU A 141 -0.10 7.34 -2.64
C LEU A 141 1.10 8.19 -2.19
N ALA A 142 1.55 8.05 -0.94
CA ALA A 142 2.74 8.75 -0.45
C ALA A 142 4.00 8.34 -1.23
N LEU A 143 4.12 7.05 -1.60
CA LEU A 143 5.20 6.57 -2.47
C LEU A 143 5.07 7.15 -3.88
N CYS A 144 3.87 7.07 -4.48
CA CYS A 144 3.63 7.59 -5.83
C CYS A 144 3.82 9.12 -5.95
N THR A 145 3.71 9.87 -4.86
CA THR A 145 3.84 11.35 -4.88
C THR A 145 5.25 11.83 -4.53
N LYS A 146 6.10 10.99 -3.93
CA LYS A 146 7.40 11.41 -3.37
C LYS A 146 8.35 12.03 -4.40
N SER A 147 8.42 11.44 -5.60
CA SER A 147 9.36 11.87 -6.65
C SER A 147 8.82 11.66 -8.07
N ASN A 148 7.50 11.50 -8.23
CA ASN A 148 6.88 11.29 -9.54
C ASN A 148 5.80 12.38 -9.77
N ASP A 149 6.09 13.28 -10.71
CA ASP A 149 5.26 14.45 -11.02
C ASP A 149 3.86 14.07 -11.53
N GLN A 150 3.77 13.00 -12.31
CA GLN A 150 2.48 12.49 -12.79
C GLN A 150 1.64 11.96 -11.62
N GLY A 151 2.25 11.26 -10.67
CA GLY A 151 1.61 10.80 -9.43
C GLY A 151 1.16 11.98 -8.57
N GLN A 152 1.99 13.02 -8.43
CA GLN A 152 1.61 14.26 -7.75
C GLN A 152 0.39 14.91 -8.41
N GLN A 153 0.41 15.05 -9.74
CA GLN A 153 -0.68 15.65 -10.50
C GLN A 153 -1.97 14.82 -10.40
N ALA A 154 -1.87 13.49 -10.50
CA ALA A 154 -3.01 12.60 -10.40
C ALA A 154 -3.72 12.72 -9.04
N VAL A 155 -2.95 12.69 -7.94
CA VAL A 155 -3.50 12.80 -6.58
C VAL A 155 -4.04 14.21 -6.32
N ALA A 156 -3.32 15.26 -6.73
CA ALA A 156 -3.73 16.64 -6.48
C ALA A 156 -5.04 17.03 -7.18
N ASN A 157 -5.37 16.37 -8.30
CA ASN A 157 -6.57 16.67 -9.07
C ASN A 157 -7.80 15.83 -8.65
N ASP A 158 -7.61 14.75 -7.89
CA ASP A 158 -8.73 13.97 -7.36
C ASP A 158 -9.25 14.56 -6.03
N LYS A 159 -10.12 15.57 -6.16
CA LYS A 159 -10.71 16.25 -4.99
C LYS A 159 -11.50 15.31 -4.08
N LYS A 160 -12.12 14.27 -4.62
CA LYS A 160 -12.91 13.31 -3.82
C LYS A 160 -11.98 12.46 -2.96
N LEU A 161 -10.91 11.94 -3.56
CA LEU A 161 -9.88 11.20 -2.84
C LEU A 161 -9.24 12.06 -1.74
N LEU A 162 -8.90 13.32 -2.04
CA LEU A 162 -8.35 14.23 -1.04
C LEU A 162 -9.32 14.49 0.12
N SER A 163 -10.61 14.67 -0.16
CA SER A 163 -11.63 14.80 0.89
C SER A 163 -11.72 13.57 1.78
N LEU A 164 -11.76 12.36 1.21
CA LEU A 164 -11.83 11.11 1.98
C LEU A 164 -10.61 10.95 2.90
N ILE A 165 -9.41 11.17 2.36
CA ILE A 165 -8.17 11.07 3.14
C ILE A 165 -8.13 12.14 4.23
N TYR A 166 -8.53 13.36 3.92
CA TYR A 166 -8.58 14.45 4.91
C TYR A 166 -9.56 14.15 6.05
N GLU A 167 -10.77 13.72 5.74
CA GLU A 167 -11.77 13.39 6.75
C GLU A 167 -11.29 12.30 7.70
N GLN A 168 -10.62 11.28 7.16
CA GLN A 168 -10.06 10.20 7.98
C GLN A 168 -8.85 10.68 8.81
N LEU A 169 -7.97 11.49 8.22
CA LEU A 169 -6.83 12.09 8.92
C LEU A 169 -7.27 12.89 10.15
N MET A 170 -8.38 13.63 10.05
CA MET A 170 -8.87 14.47 11.15
C MET A 170 -9.47 13.67 12.32
N LYS A 171 -9.84 12.40 12.09
CA LYS A 171 -10.51 11.54 13.08
C LYS A 171 -9.58 10.45 13.63
N SER A 172 -8.60 10.01 12.85
CA SER A 172 -7.72 8.89 13.21
C SER A 172 -6.69 9.30 14.28
N GLN A 173 -6.36 8.35 15.15
CA GLN A 173 -5.23 8.43 16.08
C GLN A 173 -4.05 7.56 15.62
N HIS A 174 -4.17 6.94 14.45
CA HIS A 174 -3.20 5.99 13.95
C HIS A 174 -1.99 6.70 13.34
N SER A 175 -0.85 6.63 14.02
CA SER A 175 0.39 7.34 13.65
C SER A 175 0.85 7.11 12.20
N LEU A 176 0.75 5.88 11.67
CA LEU A 176 1.13 5.60 10.28
C LEU A 176 0.20 6.24 9.24
N LEU A 177 -1.12 6.21 9.45
CA LEU A 177 -2.07 6.85 8.54
C LEU A 177 -1.82 8.36 8.52
N ILE A 178 -1.69 8.92 9.72
CA ILE A 178 -1.32 10.31 9.98
C ILE A 178 -0.04 10.70 9.21
N GLY A 179 1.06 9.98 9.44
CA GLY A 179 2.37 10.30 8.88
C GLY A 179 2.38 10.19 7.37
N ASN A 180 1.81 9.11 6.82
CA ASN A 180 1.74 8.93 5.36
C ASN A 180 0.82 9.97 4.71
N SER A 181 -0.27 10.37 5.37
CA SER A 181 -1.17 11.42 4.86
C SER A 181 -0.43 12.76 4.81
N ALA A 182 0.27 13.12 5.88
CA ALA A 182 1.07 14.34 5.95
C ALA A 182 2.17 14.36 4.87
N LEU A 183 2.88 13.24 4.69
CA LEU A 183 3.88 13.10 3.62
C LEU A 183 3.25 13.27 2.24
N MET A 184 2.14 12.57 1.96
CA MET A 184 1.42 12.69 0.69
C MET A 184 0.98 14.13 0.43
N PHE A 185 0.31 14.79 1.39
CA PHE A 185 -0.12 16.20 1.27
C PHE A 185 1.06 17.15 1.10
N GLY A 186 2.17 16.90 1.80
CA GLY A 186 3.41 17.65 1.65
C GLY A 186 3.96 17.57 0.22
N ASN A 187 4.03 16.37 -0.34
CA ASN A 187 4.51 16.13 -1.71
C ASN A 187 3.66 16.86 -2.77
N ILE A 188 2.35 16.97 -2.56
CA ILE A 188 1.43 17.63 -3.50
C ILE A 188 1.11 19.09 -3.14
N SER A 189 1.70 19.64 -2.07
CA SER A 189 1.38 20.97 -1.53
C SER A 189 1.72 22.13 -2.48
N ALA A 190 2.67 21.91 -3.39
CA ALA A 190 3.02 22.89 -4.42
C ALA A 190 1.94 23.02 -5.50
N HIS A 191 1.12 21.98 -5.70
CA HIS A 191 0.12 21.95 -6.76
C HIS A 191 -1.05 22.91 -6.48
N PRO A 192 -1.49 23.74 -7.46
CA PRO A 192 -2.55 24.72 -7.25
C PRO A 192 -3.87 24.14 -6.72
N SER A 193 -4.30 22.99 -7.25
CA SER A 193 -5.51 22.29 -6.81
C SER A 193 -5.43 21.90 -5.32
N THR A 194 -4.29 21.38 -4.88
CA THR A 194 -4.04 21.06 -3.48
C THR A 194 -4.06 22.30 -2.62
N ARG A 195 -3.37 23.38 -3.00
CA ARG A 195 -3.38 24.64 -2.23
C ARG A 195 -4.78 25.18 -2.05
N GLN A 196 -5.61 25.14 -3.09
CA GLN A 196 -7.00 25.56 -3.01
C GLN A 196 -7.81 24.64 -2.07
N PHE A 197 -7.58 23.34 -2.13
CA PHE A 197 -8.20 22.35 -1.26
C PHE A 197 -7.84 22.59 0.22
N LEU A 198 -6.55 22.77 0.53
CA LEU A 198 -6.06 23.02 1.89
C LEU A 198 -6.60 24.32 2.47
N LYS A 199 -6.66 25.40 1.68
CA LYS A 199 -7.25 26.68 2.10
C LYS A 199 -8.71 26.56 2.53
N LYS A 200 -9.47 25.64 1.92
CA LYS A 200 -10.88 25.38 2.26
C LYS A 200 -11.03 24.44 3.46
N ASN A 201 -9.95 23.77 3.87
CA ASN A 201 -9.95 22.74 4.90
C ASN A 201 -8.84 23.03 5.94
N PRO A 202 -8.97 24.11 6.75
CA PRO A 202 -7.90 24.64 7.61
C PRO A 202 -7.51 23.74 8.81
N GLY A 203 -7.88 22.46 8.84
CA GLY A 203 -7.50 21.51 9.88
C GLY A 203 -6.12 20.88 9.68
N ILE A 204 -5.67 20.72 8.43
CA ILE A 204 -4.43 19.97 8.12
C ILE A 204 -3.20 20.61 8.77
N GLU A 205 -3.07 21.94 8.71
CA GLU A 205 -1.92 22.65 9.29
C GLU A 205 -1.81 22.46 10.81
N LYS A 206 -2.95 22.52 11.51
CA LYS A 206 -3.02 22.26 12.96
C LYS A 206 -2.65 20.82 13.28
N THR A 207 -3.17 19.88 12.50
CA THR A 207 -2.95 18.44 12.64
C THR A 207 -1.48 18.09 12.38
N ILE A 208 -0.88 18.58 11.29
CA ILE A 208 0.56 18.42 11.00
C ILE A 208 1.41 19.11 12.07
N GLY A 209 1.05 20.32 12.51
CA GLY A 209 1.75 21.03 13.58
C GLY A 209 1.72 20.29 14.92
N GLN A 210 0.58 19.67 15.28
CA GLN A 210 0.46 18.81 16.46
C GLN A 210 1.32 17.54 16.31
N MET A 211 1.44 16.99 15.10
CA MET A 211 2.27 15.80 14.85
C MET A 211 3.76 16.10 14.91
N LEU A 212 4.21 17.24 14.37
CA LEU A 212 5.59 17.68 14.51
C LEU A 212 5.97 17.83 15.99
N LYS A 213 5.05 18.36 16.83
CA LYS A 213 5.24 18.41 18.29
C LYS A 213 5.33 17.02 18.92
N LEU A 214 4.44 16.09 18.57
CA LEU A 214 4.48 14.72 19.11
C LEU A 214 5.76 13.97 18.72
N VAL A 215 6.26 14.20 17.50
CA VAL A 215 7.55 13.66 17.04
C VAL A 215 8.69 14.28 17.85
N GLU A 216 8.70 15.61 17.99
CA GLU A 216 9.70 16.32 18.79
C GLU A 216 9.73 15.81 20.25
N GLU A 217 8.57 15.68 20.90
CA GLU A 217 8.43 15.14 22.26
C GLU A 217 8.91 13.69 22.37
N SER A 218 8.60 12.85 21.38
CA SER A 218 9.06 11.46 21.33
C SER A 218 10.59 11.36 21.21
N TRP A 219 11.19 12.18 20.36
CA TRP A 219 12.64 12.23 20.17
C TRP A 219 13.37 12.77 21.39
N LEU A 220 12.84 13.84 22.00
CA LEU A 220 13.35 14.40 23.25
C LEU A 220 13.26 13.38 24.40
N SER A 221 12.16 12.62 24.49
CA SER A 221 12.02 11.56 25.52
C SER A 221 13.01 10.41 25.34
N LYS A 222 13.33 10.03 24.09
CA LYS A 222 14.32 8.98 23.78
C LYS A 222 15.75 9.47 24.03
N ALA A 223 16.04 10.75 23.78
CA ALA A 223 17.32 11.36 24.11
C ALA A 223 17.51 11.45 25.64
N ALA A 224 16.47 11.82 26.39
CA ALA A 224 16.51 11.89 27.85
C ALA A 224 16.69 10.53 28.54
N LYS A 225 16.23 9.43 27.92
CA LYS A 225 16.43 8.05 28.43
C LYS A 225 17.80 7.44 28.10
N LYS A 226 18.64 8.13 27.32
CA LYS A 226 20.00 7.69 26.95
C LYS A 226 21.10 8.41 27.73
N ASN A 227 20.74 9.35 28.62
CA ASN A 227 21.60 9.98 29.60
C ASN A 227 21.26 9.46 31.01
#